data_AF-A0A2H9N7U2-F1
#
_entry.id   AF-A0A2H9N7U2-F1
#
_cell.length_a   1.000
_cell.length_b   1.000
_cell.length_c   1.000
_cell.angle_alpha   90.00
_cell.angle_beta   90.00
_cell.angle_gamma   90.00
#
_symmetry.space_group_name_H-M   'P 1'
#
loop_
_entity.id
_entity.type
_entity.pdbx_description
1 polymer ?
#
loop_
_entity_poly.entity_id
_entity_poly.type
_entity_poly.pdbx_seq_one_letter_code
_entity_poly.pdbx_strand_id
1 'polypeptide(L)'
;MKAIVILLGVVSAAMGVYLIPYGFQLADMETRAMKGELLPFEIDPQKPIEIQIGGIHVITDMNGLSEGFNLRQIIDLGFDYPFQIKLKDRKLLFSVDIRNANNETIATIAENQWGVKNDNTIAHDRNYNSYALEVIDSHLLPVIQIIFNPENKLYVGGLFYVSNGIMLATNDTTIFNPSPADINGSLPRIFNYPSEQHLGEMVVKSTYQVSRASSQVIIIGVILTALGVFLVPYGFTISEKRRRHGKSQRQYHKGEQQNRTQKCNEDKSTTKTQRRKS
;
A
#
# COMPACT_ATOMS: atom_id res chain seq x y z
N MET A 1 24.67 2.16 -28.20
CA MET A 1 24.74 0.96 -27.33
C MET A 1 25.45 1.22 -25.99
N LYS A 2 26.72 1.69 -25.91
CA LYS A 2 27.41 1.93 -24.62
C LYS A 2 26.69 2.89 -23.67
N ALA A 3 26.38 4.09 -24.18
CA ALA A 3 25.67 5.11 -23.41
C ALA A 3 24.32 4.58 -22.92
N ILE A 4 23.66 3.74 -23.72
CA ILE A 4 22.38 3.10 -23.36
C ILE A 4 22.58 2.12 -22.20
N VAL A 5 23.60 1.26 -22.22
CA VAL A 5 23.87 0.31 -21.11
C VAL A 5 24.19 1.04 -19.81
N ILE A 6 25.03 2.08 -19.86
CA ILE A 6 25.38 2.87 -18.68
C ILE A 6 24.14 3.63 -18.17
N LEU A 7 23.37 4.26 -19.06
CA LEU A 7 22.15 4.98 -18.70
C LEU A 7 21.12 4.05 -18.05
N LEU A 8 20.87 2.87 -18.64
CA LEU A 8 19.98 1.87 -18.07
C LEU A 8 20.45 1.44 -16.68
N GLY A 9 21.76 1.19 -16.51
CA GLY A 9 22.32 0.84 -15.21
C GLY A 9 22.11 1.93 -14.14
N VAL A 10 22.34 3.20 -14.50
CA VAL A 10 22.12 4.34 -13.59
C VAL A 10 20.64 4.48 -13.23
N VAL A 11 19.74 4.40 -14.22
CA VAL A 11 18.29 4.50 -13.99
C VAL A 11 17.80 3.35 -13.09
N SER A 12 18.21 2.12 -13.35
CA SER A 12 17.84 0.97 -12.51
C SER A 12 18.36 1.12 -11.08
N ALA A 13 19.61 1.55 -10.90
CA ALA A 13 20.16 1.80 -9.55
C ALA A 13 19.38 2.89 -8.81
N ALA A 14 19.11 4.03 -9.46
CA ALA A 14 18.37 5.13 -8.87
C ALA A 14 16.92 4.73 -8.51
N MET A 15 16.23 4.03 -9.41
CA MET A 15 14.88 3.55 -9.16
C MET A 15 14.85 2.52 -8.04
N GLY A 16 15.84 1.61 -7.98
CA GLY A 16 15.97 0.65 -6.89
C GLY A 16 16.17 1.31 -5.52
N VAL A 17 17.07 2.29 -5.44
CA VAL A 17 17.32 3.08 -4.22
C VAL A 17 16.07 3.86 -3.76
N TYR A 18 15.22 4.29 -4.69
CA TYR A 18 13.94 4.94 -4.37
C TYR A 18 12.86 3.94 -3.92
N LEU A 19 12.72 2.79 -4.60
CA LEU A 19 11.66 1.82 -4.33
C LEU A 19 11.84 1.07 -3.01
N ILE A 20 13.07 0.80 -2.57
CA ILE A 20 13.33 0.10 -1.30
C ILE A 20 12.76 0.86 -0.09
N PRO A 21 13.10 2.14 0.18
CA PRO A 21 12.55 2.87 1.32
C PRO A 21 11.03 3.07 1.20
N TYR A 22 10.52 3.29 -0.02
CA TYR A 22 9.07 3.34 -0.26
C TYR A 22 8.39 2.01 0.08
N GLY A 23 8.99 0.88 -0.31
CA GLY A 23 8.50 -0.45 0.04
C GLY A 23 8.52 -0.71 1.55
N PHE A 24 9.53 -0.22 2.28
CA PHE A 24 9.53 -0.27 3.75
C PHE A 24 8.44 0.59 4.37
N GLN A 25 8.15 1.78 3.81
CA GLN A 25 7.01 2.59 4.26
C GLN A 25 5.69 1.85 4.05
N LEU A 26 5.50 1.20 2.90
CA LEU A 26 4.32 0.35 2.65
C LEU A 26 4.24 -0.82 3.64
N ALA A 27 5.37 -1.47 3.95
CA ALA A 27 5.40 -2.58 4.91
C ALA A 27 5.08 -2.12 6.35
N ASP A 28 5.52 -0.93 6.73
CA ASP A 28 5.18 -0.32 8.02
C ASP A 28 3.68 0.06 8.06
N MET A 29 3.14 0.63 6.99
CA MET A 29 1.70 0.88 6.87
C MET A 29 0.88 -0.42 6.96
N GLU A 30 1.32 -1.47 6.27
CA GLU A 30 0.73 -2.81 6.39
C GLU A 30 0.83 -3.32 7.82
N THR A 31 1.98 -3.19 8.48
CA THR A 31 2.18 -3.65 9.86
C THR A 31 1.31 -2.90 10.86
N ARG A 32 1.16 -1.58 10.71
CA ARG A 32 0.28 -0.77 11.57
C ARG A 32 -1.18 -1.06 11.31
N ALA A 33 -1.56 -1.18 10.04
CA ALA A 33 -2.87 -1.68 9.66
C ALA A 33 -3.11 -3.01 10.36
N MET A 34 -2.17 -3.97 10.28
CA MET A 34 -2.14 -5.28 10.98
C MET A 34 -2.11 -5.24 12.52
N LYS A 35 -2.05 -4.06 13.15
CA LYS A 35 -2.21 -3.89 14.61
C LYS A 35 -3.58 -3.33 15.00
N GLY A 36 -4.45 -3.09 14.02
CA GLY A 36 -5.75 -2.45 14.22
C GLY A 36 -5.71 -0.93 14.09
N GLU A 37 -4.56 -0.32 13.78
CA GLU A 37 -4.50 1.12 13.54
C GLU A 37 -5.18 1.45 12.21
N LEU A 38 -6.44 1.91 12.24
CA LEU A 38 -7.11 2.39 11.05
C LEU A 38 -6.43 3.69 10.57
N LEU A 39 -5.92 3.64 9.35
CA LEU A 39 -5.26 4.74 8.65
C LEU A 39 -6.21 5.19 7.53
N PRO A 40 -7.22 6.04 7.83
CA PRO A 40 -8.21 6.41 6.84
C PRO A 40 -7.55 7.03 5.60
N PHE A 41 -8.27 7.02 4.49
CA PHE A 41 -7.91 7.78 3.30
C PHE A 41 -7.58 9.24 3.65
N GLU A 42 -6.81 9.89 2.79
CA GLU A 42 -6.56 11.32 2.92
C GLU A 42 -7.90 12.06 2.92
N ILE A 43 -8.31 12.51 4.11
CA ILE A 43 -9.58 13.21 4.30
C ILE A 43 -9.48 14.56 3.61
N ASP A 44 -10.44 14.87 2.74
CA ASP A 44 -10.53 16.16 2.09
C ASP A 44 -11.02 17.19 3.12
N PRO A 45 -10.17 18.11 3.63
CA PRO A 45 -10.56 19.02 4.71
C PRO A 45 -11.59 20.06 4.25
N GLN A 46 -11.86 20.18 2.95
CA GLN A 46 -12.83 21.12 2.38
C GLN A 46 -14.23 20.54 2.27
N LYS A 47 -14.39 19.22 2.42
CA LYS A 47 -15.67 18.54 2.35
C LYS A 47 -16.16 18.14 3.73
N PRO A 48 -17.47 18.20 3.99
CA PRO A 48 -18.02 17.65 5.20
C PRO A 48 -17.78 16.13 5.24
N ILE A 49 -17.82 15.57 6.45
CA ILE A 49 -17.74 14.14 6.69
C ILE A 49 -19.15 13.64 6.97
N GLU A 50 -19.57 12.66 6.21
CA GLU A 50 -20.87 12.01 6.33
C GLU A 50 -20.71 10.69 7.05
N ILE A 51 -21.41 10.51 8.17
CA ILE A 51 -21.43 9.29 8.97
C ILE A 51 -22.78 8.62 8.73
N GLN A 52 -22.75 7.41 8.19
CA GLN A 52 -23.92 6.60 7.86
C GLN A 52 -24.04 5.44 8.84
N ILE A 53 -25.19 5.31 9.49
CA ILE A 53 -25.51 4.21 10.39
C ILE A 53 -26.98 3.83 10.24
N GLY A 54 -27.26 2.66 9.67
CA GLY A 54 -28.62 2.15 9.60
C GLY A 54 -29.60 3.04 8.84
N GLY A 55 -29.15 3.67 7.74
CA GLY A 55 -29.94 4.66 6.99
C GLY A 55 -30.03 6.05 7.63
N ILE A 56 -29.37 6.26 8.77
CA ILE A 56 -29.26 7.57 9.41
C ILE A 56 -27.97 8.23 8.93
N HIS A 57 -28.10 9.47 8.45
CA HIS A 57 -26.99 10.26 7.92
C HIS A 57 -26.69 11.41 8.88
N VAL A 58 -25.48 11.44 9.42
CA VAL A 58 -25.00 12.55 10.23
C VAL A 58 -23.88 13.26 9.48
N ILE A 59 -24.04 14.57 9.28
CA ILE A 59 -23.05 15.40 8.60
C ILE A 59 -22.30 16.21 9.66
N THR A 60 -20.97 16.12 9.65
CA THR A 60 -20.08 16.86 10.54
C THR A 60 -18.88 17.40 9.76
N ASP A 61 -18.06 18.22 10.41
CA ASP A 61 -16.81 18.71 9.85
C ASP A 61 -15.60 18.14 10.62
N MET A 62 -14.40 18.56 10.21
CA MET A 62 -13.16 18.13 10.84
C MET A 62 -13.09 18.53 12.32
N ASN A 63 -13.62 19.70 12.69
CA ASN A 63 -13.58 20.20 14.06
C ASN A 63 -14.50 19.37 14.95
N GLY A 64 -15.72 19.08 14.50
CA GLY A 64 -16.67 18.23 15.20
C GLY A 64 -16.12 16.83 15.46
N LEU A 65 -15.42 16.23 14.49
CA LEU A 65 -14.73 14.97 14.73
C LEU A 65 -13.50 15.10 15.64
N SER A 66 -12.75 16.20 15.56
CA SER A 66 -11.57 16.38 16.42
C SER A 66 -11.91 16.54 17.89
N GLU A 67 -13.04 17.16 18.20
CA GLU A 67 -13.59 17.25 19.56
C GLU A 67 -14.06 15.89 20.10
N GLY A 68 -14.36 14.94 19.21
CA GLY A 68 -14.87 13.63 19.54
C GLY A 68 -16.39 13.60 19.38
N PHE A 69 -16.83 12.87 18.37
CA PHE A 69 -18.23 12.71 18.03
C PHE A 69 -18.79 11.46 18.70
N ASN A 70 -19.82 11.62 19.54
CA ASN A 70 -20.47 10.51 20.23
C ASN A 70 -21.84 10.23 19.60
N LEU A 71 -21.99 9.08 18.94
CA LEU A 71 -23.24 8.71 18.25
C LEU A 71 -24.47 8.74 19.15
N ARG A 72 -24.30 8.40 20.43
CA ARG A 72 -25.40 8.37 21.41
C ARG A 72 -26.04 9.75 21.63
N GLN A 73 -25.28 10.83 21.48
CA GLN A 73 -25.81 12.19 21.67
C GLN A 73 -26.74 12.62 20.54
N ILE A 74 -26.66 11.96 19.39
CA ILE A 74 -27.38 12.33 18.17
C ILE A 74 -28.48 11.34 17.88
N ILE A 75 -28.24 10.06 18.17
CA ILE A 75 -29.19 9.00 17.88
C ILE A 75 -29.37 8.14 19.12
N ASP A 76 -30.58 8.19 19.69
CA ASP A 76 -31.02 7.23 20.69
C ASP A 76 -31.45 5.94 19.99
N LEU A 77 -30.45 5.13 19.64
CA LEU A 77 -30.64 3.82 19.01
C LEU A 77 -30.95 2.72 20.03
N GLY A 78 -31.20 3.07 21.29
CA GLY A 78 -31.48 2.09 22.35
C GLY A 78 -30.26 1.30 22.83
N PHE A 79 -29.04 1.65 22.39
CA PHE A 79 -27.80 1.17 23.00
C PHE A 79 -27.26 2.19 24.01
N ASP A 80 -26.86 1.71 25.18
CA ASP A 80 -26.39 2.54 26.30
C ASP A 80 -24.86 2.72 26.30
N TYR A 81 -24.12 2.08 25.39
CA TYR A 81 -22.67 2.14 25.37
C TYR A 81 -22.14 3.27 24.46
N PRO A 82 -20.99 3.88 24.82
CA PRO A 82 -20.40 4.95 24.05
C PRO A 82 -19.84 4.42 22.72
N PHE A 83 -20.29 4.98 21.61
CA PHE A 83 -19.63 4.87 20.32
C PHE A 83 -19.05 6.23 19.97
N GLN A 84 -17.72 6.33 20.04
CA GLN A 84 -16.99 7.57 19.79
C GLN A 84 -16.18 7.48 18.51
N ILE A 85 -16.28 8.52 17.69
CA ILE A 85 -15.50 8.72 16.48
C ILE A 85 -14.69 9.99 16.70
N LYS A 86 -13.37 9.91 16.58
CA LYS A 86 -12.49 11.05 16.80
C LYS A 86 -11.49 11.19 15.67
N LEU A 87 -11.26 12.42 15.22
CA LEU A 87 -10.18 12.70 14.27
C LEU A 87 -8.98 13.31 15.00
N LYS A 88 -7.87 12.58 15.05
CA LYS A 88 -6.63 13.02 15.70
C LYS A 88 -5.45 12.78 14.77
N ASP A 89 -4.64 13.81 14.52
CA ASP A 89 -3.46 13.72 13.64
C ASP A 89 -3.78 13.14 12.24
N ARG A 90 -4.95 13.52 11.69
CA ARG A 90 -5.53 12.99 10.43
C ARG A 90 -5.88 11.50 10.46
N LYS A 91 -5.94 10.88 11.64
CA LYS A 91 -6.39 9.49 11.84
C LYS A 91 -7.78 9.47 12.46
N LEU A 92 -8.68 8.68 11.88
CA LEU A 92 -9.98 8.39 12.47
C LEU A 92 -9.79 7.30 13.51
N LEU A 93 -10.11 7.64 14.75
CA LEU A 93 -10.03 6.80 15.93
C LEU A 93 -11.45 6.44 16.35
N PHE A 94 -11.68 5.15 16.55
CA PHE A 94 -12.96 4.61 16.99
C PHE A 94 -12.80 4.07 18.40
N SER A 95 -13.78 4.36 19.24
CA SER A 95 -13.92 3.72 20.54
C SER A 95 -15.34 3.18 20.69
N VAL A 96 -15.46 1.89 20.94
CA VAL A 96 -16.75 1.19 21.04
C VAL A 96 -16.64 -0.03 21.94
N ASP A 97 -17.65 -0.22 22.79
CA ASP A 97 -17.87 -1.47 23.51
C ASP A 97 -18.85 -2.33 22.72
N ILE A 98 -18.38 -3.47 22.26
CA ILE A 98 -19.20 -4.45 21.54
C ILE A 98 -19.78 -5.40 22.58
N ARG A 99 -21.10 -5.66 22.52
CA ARG A 99 -21.81 -6.52 23.48
C ARG A 99 -22.50 -7.69 22.80
N ASN A 100 -22.78 -8.76 23.56
CA ASN A 100 -23.59 -9.90 23.10
C ASN A 100 -25.07 -9.74 23.52
N ALA A 101 -25.88 -10.77 23.21
CA ALA A 101 -27.29 -10.86 23.61
C ALA A 101 -27.54 -10.80 25.12
N ASN A 102 -26.55 -11.15 25.94
CA ASN A 102 -26.63 -11.08 27.40
C ASN A 102 -26.19 -9.72 27.96
N ASN A 103 -25.93 -8.73 27.08
CA ASN A 103 -25.41 -7.41 27.44
C ASN A 103 -24.00 -7.43 28.06
N GLU A 104 -23.23 -8.51 27.83
CA GLU A 104 -21.85 -8.64 28.26
C GLU A 104 -20.93 -8.01 27.22
N THR A 105 -19.96 -7.19 27.62
CA THR A 105 -18.94 -6.65 26.71
C THR A 105 -18.02 -7.77 26.22
N ILE A 106 -18.03 -8.00 24.92
CA ILE A 106 -17.30 -9.08 24.24
C ILE A 106 -15.98 -8.60 23.65
N ALA A 107 -15.92 -7.32 23.30
CA ALA A 107 -14.72 -6.66 22.82
C ALA A 107 -14.83 -5.17 23.10
N THR A 108 -13.70 -4.54 23.43
CA THR A 108 -13.58 -3.09 23.50
C THR A 108 -12.56 -2.64 22.47
N ILE A 109 -12.93 -1.64 21.69
CA ILE A 109 -12.00 -0.87 20.87
C ILE A 109 -11.86 0.48 21.56
N ALA A 110 -10.62 0.90 21.82
CA ALA A 110 -10.31 2.20 22.40
C ALA A 110 -9.29 2.90 21.51
N GLU A 111 -9.69 3.98 20.84
CA GLU A 111 -8.87 4.70 19.87
C GLU A 111 -8.19 3.77 18.84
N ASN A 112 -8.96 2.86 18.23
CA ASN A 112 -8.50 1.79 17.33
C ASN A 112 -7.60 0.73 17.97
N GLN A 113 -7.27 0.83 19.25
CA GLN A 113 -6.55 -0.21 19.96
C GLN A 113 -7.53 -1.22 20.52
N TRP A 114 -7.22 -2.49 20.30
CA TRP A 114 -8.03 -3.59 20.81
C TRP A 114 -7.79 -3.78 22.29
N GLY A 115 -8.78 -3.44 23.10
CA GLY A 115 -8.91 -3.91 24.47
C GLY A 115 -9.49 -5.32 24.46
N VAL A 116 -8.66 -6.31 24.18
CA VAL A 116 -9.08 -7.71 24.32
C VAL A 116 -9.08 -8.02 25.80
N LYS A 117 -10.27 -8.18 26.39
CA LYS A 117 -10.40 -8.96 27.62
C LYS A 117 -9.87 -10.35 27.26
N ASN A 118 -8.86 -10.88 27.98
CA ASN A 118 -8.16 -12.14 27.70
C ASN A 118 -9.05 -13.42 27.70
N ASP A 119 -10.35 -13.27 27.55
CA ASP A 119 -11.32 -14.35 27.45
C ASP A 119 -11.59 -14.64 25.96
N ASN A 120 -10.98 -15.72 25.43
CA ASN A 120 -11.12 -16.16 24.05
C ASN A 120 -12.54 -16.63 23.68
N THR A 121 -13.50 -16.55 24.60
CA THR A 121 -14.86 -17.08 24.41
C THR A 121 -15.83 -16.11 23.75
N ILE A 122 -15.46 -14.83 23.54
CA ILE A 122 -16.48 -13.79 23.33
C ILE A 122 -16.45 -13.06 21.96
N ALA A 123 -15.28 -12.77 21.39
CA ALA A 123 -15.15 -12.37 19.98
C ALA A 123 -14.43 -13.51 19.22
N HIS A 124 -15.03 -14.02 18.13
CA HIS A 124 -14.45 -15.16 17.44
C HIS A 124 -13.23 -14.76 16.63
N ASP A 125 -13.38 -13.71 15.82
CA ASP A 125 -12.32 -13.21 14.97
C ASP A 125 -12.54 -11.73 14.63
N ARG A 126 -11.48 -11.07 14.16
CA ARG A 126 -11.49 -9.68 13.75
C ARG A 126 -10.60 -9.51 12.53
N ASN A 127 -11.02 -8.64 11.62
CA ASN A 127 -10.22 -8.34 10.45
C ASN A 127 -10.31 -6.85 10.13
N TYR A 128 -9.25 -6.29 9.57
CA TYR A 128 -9.13 -4.86 9.31
C TYR A 128 -8.04 -4.60 8.28
N ASN A 129 -8.16 -3.47 7.59
CA ASN A 129 -7.13 -2.91 6.72
C ASN A 129 -7.00 -1.40 7.01
N SER A 130 -6.41 -0.62 6.12
CA SER A 130 -6.21 0.81 6.37
C SER A 130 -7.53 1.60 6.50
N TYR A 131 -8.63 1.19 5.86
CA TYR A 131 -9.87 1.98 5.79
C TYR A 131 -11.12 1.24 6.27
N ALA A 132 -11.01 -0.05 6.61
CA ALA A 132 -12.13 -0.83 7.07
C ALA A 132 -11.77 -1.74 8.25
N LEU A 133 -12.75 -2.01 9.09
CA LEU A 133 -12.67 -2.88 10.26
C LEU A 133 -13.95 -3.71 10.37
N GLU A 134 -13.80 -4.96 10.77
CA GLU A 134 -14.91 -5.85 11.06
C GLU A 134 -14.59 -6.73 12.27
N VAL A 135 -15.59 -6.97 13.10
CA VAL A 135 -15.56 -8.01 14.14
C VAL A 135 -16.69 -8.97 13.87
N ILE A 136 -16.41 -10.26 14.00
CA ILE A 136 -17.41 -11.32 13.88
C ILE A 136 -17.57 -12.09 15.19
N ASP A 137 -18.79 -12.57 15.43
CA ASP A 137 -19.10 -13.45 16.56
C ASP A 137 -18.78 -14.92 16.23
N SER A 138 -19.08 -15.82 17.18
CA SER A 138 -18.89 -17.28 17.02
C SER A 138 -19.74 -17.92 15.91
N HIS A 139 -20.76 -17.22 15.41
CA HIS A 139 -21.59 -17.66 14.30
C HIS A 139 -21.13 -17.07 12.95
N LEU A 140 -19.98 -16.40 12.93
CA LEU A 140 -19.42 -15.69 11.78
C LEU A 140 -20.30 -14.53 11.30
N LEU A 141 -21.13 -13.97 12.18
CA LEU A 141 -21.96 -12.81 11.87
C LEU A 141 -21.21 -11.52 12.23
N PRO A 142 -21.21 -10.50 11.35
CA PRO A 142 -20.60 -9.21 11.68
C PRO A 142 -21.35 -8.54 12.83
N VAL A 143 -20.66 -8.30 13.94
CA VAL A 143 -21.20 -7.53 15.08
C VAL A 143 -20.89 -6.04 14.95
N ILE A 144 -19.81 -5.70 14.25
CA ILE A 144 -19.49 -4.33 13.84
C ILE A 144 -18.77 -4.36 12.49
N GLN A 145 -19.11 -3.42 11.63
CA GLN A 145 -18.42 -3.10 10.40
C GLN A 145 -18.21 -1.58 10.35
N ILE A 146 -16.99 -1.17 10.07
CA ILE A 146 -16.64 0.24 9.85
C ILE A 146 -15.95 0.32 8.51
N ILE A 147 -16.41 1.19 7.61
CA ILE A 147 -15.80 1.42 6.30
C ILE A 147 -15.70 2.91 6.06
N PHE A 148 -14.48 3.41 5.89
CA PHE A 148 -14.25 4.78 5.46
C PHE A 148 -14.02 4.81 3.95
N ASN A 149 -14.75 5.66 3.23
CA ASN A 149 -14.66 5.83 1.78
C ASN A 149 -13.97 7.17 1.44
N PRO A 150 -13.32 7.30 0.27
CA PRO A 150 -12.58 8.51 -0.11
C PRO A 150 -13.43 9.78 -0.30
N GLU A 151 -14.76 9.66 -0.32
CA GLU A 151 -15.68 10.78 -0.42
C GLU A 151 -16.00 11.42 0.96
N ASN A 152 -15.11 11.25 1.94
CA ASN A 152 -15.36 11.61 3.34
C ASN A 152 -16.62 10.94 3.90
N LYS A 153 -16.90 9.70 3.48
CA LYS A 153 -18.07 8.94 3.96
C LYS A 153 -17.62 7.82 4.87
N LEU A 154 -18.16 7.79 6.08
CA LEU A 154 -17.94 6.75 7.07
C LEU A 154 -19.21 5.91 7.20
N TYR A 155 -19.14 4.64 6.88
CA TYR A 155 -20.20 3.69 7.15
C TYR A 155 -19.94 2.95 8.46
N VAL A 156 -20.98 2.81 9.28
CA VAL A 156 -21.04 1.99 10.48
C VAL A 156 -22.21 1.03 10.38
N GLY A 157 -21.91 -0.25 10.27
CA GLY A 157 -22.88 -1.36 10.25
C GLY A 157 -22.65 -2.33 11.38
N GLY A 158 -23.60 -3.24 11.59
CA GLY A 158 -23.44 -4.30 12.57
C GLY A 158 -24.75 -4.84 13.15
N LEU A 159 -24.59 -5.83 14.01
CA LEU A 159 -25.62 -6.32 14.91
C LEU A 159 -25.39 -5.75 16.30
N PHE A 160 -26.31 -4.91 16.76
CA PHE A 160 -26.23 -4.22 18.03
C PHE A 160 -27.33 -4.73 18.97
N TYR A 161 -26.94 -5.15 20.16
CA TYR A 161 -27.89 -5.57 21.19
C TYR A 161 -28.34 -4.36 22.01
N VAL A 162 -29.64 -4.10 21.97
CA VAL A 162 -30.31 -2.93 22.58
C VAL A 162 -31.31 -3.42 23.62
N SER A 163 -31.80 -2.55 24.50
CA SER A 163 -32.68 -2.96 25.62
C SER A 163 -33.93 -3.73 25.17
N ASN A 164 -34.41 -3.45 23.96
CA ASN A 164 -35.66 -4.00 23.40
C ASN A 164 -35.42 -5.10 22.34
N GLY A 165 -34.19 -5.62 22.23
CA GLY A 165 -33.85 -6.74 21.35
C GLY A 165 -32.60 -6.51 20.50
N ILE A 166 -32.63 -6.93 19.24
CA ILE A 166 -31.48 -6.84 18.34
C ILE A 166 -31.74 -5.77 17.30
N MET A 167 -30.79 -4.87 17.08
CA MET A 167 -30.83 -3.88 16.02
C MET A 167 -29.80 -4.27 14.96
N LEU A 168 -30.25 -4.50 13.73
CA LEU A 168 -29.40 -4.63 12.56
C LEU A 168 -29.28 -3.26 11.88
N ALA A 169 -28.08 -2.70 11.86
CA ALA A 169 -27.79 -1.50 11.08
C ALA A 169 -27.04 -1.89 9.80
N THR A 170 -27.61 -1.52 8.67
CA THR A 170 -26.99 -1.68 7.33
C THR A 170 -26.64 -0.31 6.76
N ASN A 171 -26.10 -0.24 5.54
CA ASN A 171 -25.83 1.03 4.86
C ASN A 171 -27.09 1.90 4.80
N ASP A 172 -28.23 1.30 4.46
CA ASP A 172 -29.40 2.04 4.01
C ASP A 172 -30.58 1.97 4.97
N THR A 173 -30.56 1.05 5.95
CA THR A 173 -31.71 0.85 6.84
C THR A 173 -31.34 0.27 8.21
N THR A 174 -32.23 0.51 9.17
CA THR A 174 -32.20 -0.10 10.49
C THR A 174 -33.37 -1.08 10.60
N ILE A 175 -33.09 -2.32 11.02
CA ILE A 175 -34.10 -3.35 11.26
C ILE A 175 -34.06 -3.74 12.74
N PHE A 176 -35.16 -3.57 13.45
CA PHE A 176 -35.32 -4.04 14.82
C PHE A 176 -35.88 -5.46 14.85
N ASN A 177 -35.27 -6.30 15.68
CA ASN A 177 -35.53 -7.73 15.81
C ASN A 177 -35.50 -8.45 14.45
N PRO A 178 -34.37 -8.33 13.71
CA PRO A 178 -34.21 -8.95 12.40
C PRO A 178 -34.41 -10.46 12.46
N SER A 179 -35.03 -11.02 11.43
CA SER A 179 -35.04 -12.47 11.22
C SER A 179 -33.65 -12.95 10.78
N PRO A 180 -33.33 -14.25 10.90
CA PRO A 180 -32.08 -14.79 10.36
C PRO A 180 -31.88 -14.54 8.86
N ALA A 181 -32.96 -14.40 8.09
CA ALA A 181 -32.88 -14.06 6.67
C ALA A 181 -32.44 -12.60 6.45
N ASP A 182 -32.92 -11.67 7.28
CA ASP A 182 -32.54 -10.25 7.20
C ASP A 182 -31.06 -10.06 7.47
N ILE A 183 -30.53 -10.78 8.49
CA ILE A 183 -29.11 -10.72 8.86
C ILE A 183 -28.22 -11.22 7.72
N ASN A 184 -28.49 -12.43 7.22
CA ASN A 184 -27.67 -13.04 6.17
C ASN A 184 -27.74 -12.30 4.83
N GLY A 185 -28.90 -11.71 4.51
CA GLY A 185 -29.10 -10.98 3.25
C GLY A 185 -28.54 -9.55 3.27
N SER A 186 -28.52 -8.89 4.43
CA SER A 186 -28.29 -7.44 4.50
C SER A 186 -26.98 -7.04 5.17
N LEU A 187 -26.29 -7.97 5.85
CA LEU A 187 -25.00 -7.72 6.51
C LEU A 187 -23.94 -8.75 6.07
N PRO A 188 -23.56 -8.75 4.79
CA PRO A 188 -22.50 -9.64 4.32
C PRO A 188 -21.17 -9.25 4.97
N ARG A 189 -20.32 -10.24 5.22
CA ARG A 189 -18.94 -9.99 5.68
C ARG A 189 -18.18 -9.16 4.66
N ILE A 190 -17.35 -8.23 5.14
CA ILE A 190 -16.49 -7.41 4.27
C ILE A 190 -15.08 -7.98 4.15
N PHE A 191 -14.66 -8.82 5.09
CA PHE A 191 -13.37 -9.52 5.04
C PHE A 191 -13.50 -11.04 4.87
N ASN A 192 -12.45 -11.65 4.32
CA ASN A 192 -12.24 -13.09 4.34
C ASN A 192 -11.76 -13.53 5.73
N TYR A 193 -12.14 -14.75 6.14
CA TYR A 193 -11.81 -15.36 7.42
C TYR A 193 -11.39 -16.82 7.24
N PRO A 194 -10.56 -17.39 8.13
CA PRO A 194 -10.04 -16.79 9.38
C PRO A 194 -9.00 -15.68 9.11
N SER A 195 -8.96 -14.68 10.00
CA SER A 195 -8.09 -13.50 9.83
C SER A 195 -6.61 -13.86 9.84
N GLU A 196 -6.22 -14.92 10.55
CA GLU A 196 -4.84 -15.43 10.57
C GLU A 196 -4.29 -15.72 9.16
N GLN A 197 -5.17 -16.14 8.24
CA GLN A 197 -4.83 -16.47 6.85
C GLN A 197 -5.13 -15.30 5.89
N HIS A 198 -6.13 -14.50 6.22
CA HIS A 198 -6.74 -13.50 5.35
C HIS A 198 -6.70 -12.07 5.92
N LEU A 199 -5.71 -11.75 6.75
CA LEU A 199 -5.59 -10.43 7.39
C LEU A 199 -5.56 -9.31 6.34
N GLY A 200 -6.50 -8.38 6.45
CA GLY A 200 -6.74 -7.26 5.54
C GLY A 200 -7.34 -7.63 4.18
N GLU A 201 -7.65 -8.90 3.93
CA GLU A 201 -8.18 -9.37 2.65
C GLU A 201 -9.70 -9.22 2.60
N MET A 202 -10.20 -8.31 1.76
CA MET A 202 -11.62 -8.08 1.60
C MET A 202 -12.30 -9.13 0.71
N VAL A 203 -13.57 -9.44 0.98
CA VAL A 203 -14.39 -10.34 0.14
C VAL A 203 -14.57 -9.75 -1.25
N VAL A 204 -14.91 -8.45 -1.30
CA VAL A 204 -15.01 -7.68 -2.54
C VAL A 204 -13.75 -6.84 -2.67
N LYS A 205 -12.97 -7.05 -3.74
CA LYS A 205 -11.77 -6.26 -4.00
C LYS A 205 -12.14 -4.80 -4.23
N SER A 206 -11.81 -3.94 -3.28
CA SER A 206 -11.90 -2.50 -3.45
C SER A 206 -10.68 -2.00 -4.24
N THR A 207 -10.88 -0.98 -5.05
CA THR A 207 -9.80 -0.26 -5.75
C THR A 207 -8.76 0.33 -4.81
N TYR A 208 -9.09 0.44 -3.53
CA TYR A 208 -8.25 1.03 -2.49
C TYR A 208 -7.54 0.02 -1.61
N GLN A 209 -7.74 -1.28 -1.84
CA GLN A 209 -6.99 -2.31 -1.13
C GLN A 209 -5.51 -2.15 -1.47
N VAL A 210 -4.71 -1.70 -0.50
CA VAL A 210 -3.25 -1.74 -0.59
C VAL A 210 -2.92 -3.23 -0.75
N SER A 211 -2.57 -3.64 -1.96
CA SER A 211 -2.14 -5.01 -2.18
C SER A 211 -0.91 -5.26 -1.30
N ARG A 212 -0.62 -6.53 -0.97
CA ARG A 212 0.66 -6.96 -0.34
C ARG A 212 1.89 -6.69 -1.24
N ALA A 213 1.83 -5.61 -2.02
CA ALA A 213 2.86 -5.13 -2.91
C ALA A 213 4.04 -4.56 -2.13
N SER A 214 3.97 -4.29 -0.83
CA SER A 214 5.15 -3.82 -0.07
C SER A 214 6.36 -4.75 -0.31
N SER A 215 6.16 -6.05 -0.15
CA SER A 215 7.17 -7.09 -0.37
C SER A 215 7.62 -7.14 -1.83
N GLN A 216 6.68 -7.04 -2.77
CA GLN A 216 7.01 -7.04 -4.21
C GLN A 216 7.81 -5.80 -4.60
N VAL A 217 7.45 -4.63 -4.09
CA VAL A 217 8.12 -3.34 -4.33
C VAL A 217 9.54 -3.36 -3.77
N ILE A 218 9.73 -3.90 -2.56
CA ILE A 218 11.07 -4.11 -1.98
C ILE A 218 11.90 -5.04 -2.89
N ILE A 219 11.34 -6.20 -3.28
CA ILE A 219 12.04 -7.17 -4.13
C ILE A 219 12.43 -6.55 -5.48
N ILE A 220 11.51 -5.86 -6.15
CA ILE A 220 11.76 -5.14 -7.39
C ILE A 220 12.86 -4.09 -7.20
N GLY A 221 12.79 -3.32 -6.10
CA GLY A 221 13.79 -2.33 -5.76
C GLY A 221 15.19 -2.92 -5.59
N VAL A 222 15.31 -4.07 -4.90
CA VAL A 222 16.58 -4.81 -4.74
C VAL A 222 17.11 -5.31 -6.09
N ILE A 223 16.26 -5.93 -6.91
CA ILE A 223 16.64 -6.43 -8.24
C ILE A 223 17.15 -5.30 -9.13
N LEU A 224 16.43 -4.18 -9.18
CA LEU A 224 16.82 -3.01 -9.98
C LEU A 224 18.14 -2.40 -9.50
N THR A 225 18.34 -2.33 -8.18
CA THR A 225 19.61 -1.87 -7.59
C THR A 225 20.76 -2.78 -8.02
N ALA A 226 20.60 -4.10 -7.89
CA ALA A 226 21.63 -5.07 -8.26
C ALA A 226 21.96 -5.03 -9.76
N LEU A 227 20.94 -4.95 -10.62
CA LEU A 227 21.12 -4.77 -12.06
C LEU A 227 21.88 -3.49 -12.38
N GLY A 228 21.54 -2.38 -11.72
CA GLY A 228 22.22 -1.11 -11.90
C GLY A 228 23.69 -1.16 -11.52
N VAL A 229 24.00 -1.74 -10.36
CA VAL A 229 25.37 -1.95 -9.87
C VAL A 229 26.20 -2.82 -10.82
N PHE A 230 25.60 -3.80 -11.50
CA PHE A 230 26.30 -4.65 -12.47
C PHE A 230 26.49 -3.98 -13.84
N LEU A 231 25.46 -3.32 -14.37
CA LEU A 231 25.46 -2.77 -15.73
C LEU A 231 26.39 -1.57 -15.89
N VAL A 232 26.54 -0.74 -14.85
CA VAL A 232 27.40 0.45 -14.93
C VAL A 232 28.88 0.07 -15.15
N PRO A 233 29.54 -0.76 -14.30
CA PRO A 233 30.90 -1.24 -14.54
C PRO A 233 31.04 -2.02 -15.86
N TYR A 234 30.04 -2.82 -16.23
CA TYR A 234 30.03 -3.55 -17.49
C TYR A 234 30.04 -2.61 -18.71
N GLY A 235 29.26 -1.53 -18.68
CA GLY A 235 29.26 -0.49 -19.70
C GLY A 235 30.64 0.20 -19.85
N PHE A 236 31.33 0.45 -18.74
CA PHE A 236 32.68 1.01 -18.75
C PHE A 236 33.72 0.04 -19.32
N THR A 237 33.68 -1.25 -18.95
CA THR A 237 34.62 -2.26 -19.46
C THR A 237 34.47 -2.51 -20.97
N ILE A 238 33.24 -2.53 -21.51
CA ILE A 238 33.01 -2.52 -22.96
C ILE A 238 33.61 -1.27 -23.60
N SER A 239 33.53 -0.13 -22.90
CA SER A 239 34.06 1.12 -23.40
C SER A 239 35.57 1.07 -23.59
N GLU A 240 36.28 0.52 -22.60
CA GLU A 240 37.73 0.35 -22.63
C GLU A 240 38.20 -0.61 -23.72
N LYS A 241 37.58 -1.79 -23.86
CA LYS A 241 37.96 -2.77 -24.89
C LYS A 241 37.94 -2.16 -26.29
N ARG A 242 36.90 -1.38 -26.63
CA ARG A 242 36.83 -0.69 -27.94
C ARG A 242 37.87 0.42 -28.09
N ARG A 243 38.20 1.15 -27.02
CA ARG A 243 39.26 2.18 -27.05
C ARG A 243 40.63 1.54 -27.34
N ARG A 244 40.93 0.39 -26.73
CA ARG A 244 42.16 -0.37 -27.01
C ARG A 244 42.22 -0.87 -28.46
N HIS A 245 41.11 -1.44 -28.95
CA HIS A 245 41.08 -1.95 -30.32
C HIS A 245 41.18 -0.84 -31.38
N GLY A 246 40.53 0.30 -31.17
CA GLY A 246 40.67 1.47 -32.04
C GLY A 246 42.08 2.07 -32.02
N LYS A 247 42.77 2.08 -30.87
CA LYS A 247 44.19 2.49 -30.80
C LYS A 247 45.09 1.53 -31.57
N SER A 248 44.87 0.22 -31.45
CA SER A 248 45.62 -0.82 -32.18
C SER A 248 45.46 -0.69 -33.70
N GLN A 249 44.23 -0.50 -34.20
CA GLN A 249 43.99 -0.30 -35.64
C GLN A 249 44.60 1.00 -36.15
N ARG A 250 44.55 2.09 -35.37
CA ARG A 250 45.21 3.35 -35.73
C ARG A 250 46.73 3.21 -35.76
N GLN A 251 47.34 2.50 -34.82
CA GLN A 251 48.78 2.23 -34.82
C GLN A 251 49.17 1.36 -36.02
N TYR A 252 48.40 0.32 -36.32
CA TYR A 252 48.62 -0.54 -37.48
C TYR A 252 48.58 0.26 -38.80
N HIS A 253 47.52 1.05 -39.03
CA HIS A 253 47.42 1.89 -40.22
C HIS A 253 48.50 2.98 -40.29
N LYS A 254 48.92 3.55 -39.16
CA LYS A 254 50.01 4.54 -39.12
C LYS A 254 51.35 3.91 -39.48
N GLY A 255 51.63 2.70 -38.98
CA GLY A 255 52.82 1.93 -39.38
C GLY A 255 52.78 1.53 -40.86
N GLU A 256 51.62 1.12 -41.37
CA GLU A 256 51.44 0.76 -42.78
C GLU A 256 51.64 1.98 -43.70
N GLN A 257 51.13 3.15 -43.32
CA GLN A 257 51.37 4.40 -44.05
C GLN A 257 52.86 4.81 -44.02
N GLN A 258 53.53 4.70 -42.87
CA GLN A 258 54.97 5.00 -42.76
C GLN A 258 55.81 4.08 -43.67
N ASN A 259 55.53 2.77 -43.67
CA ASN A 259 56.20 1.80 -44.55
C ASN A 259 55.95 2.10 -46.04
N ARG A 260 54.71 2.46 -46.43
CA ARG A 260 54.41 2.87 -47.81
C ARG A 260 55.18 4.13 -48.22
N THR A 261 55.33 5.08 -47.30
CA THR A 261 56.05 6.33 -47.55
C THR A 261 57.55 6.11 -47.67
N GLN A 262 58.15 5.24 -46.83
CA GLN A 262 59.55 4.85 -46.95
C GLN A 262 59.84 4.13 -48.27
N LYS A 263 59.03 3.13 -48.64
CA LYS A 263 59.20 2.40 -49.90
C LYS A 263 59.13 3.31 -51.12
N CYS A 264 58.20 4.28 -51.13
CA CYS A 264 58.08 5.26 -52.22
C CYS A 264 59.30 6.21 -52.31
N ASN A 265 59.97 6.50 -51.19
CA ASN A 265 61.18 7.32 -51.17
C ASN A 265 62.42 6.53 -51.62
N GLU A 266 62.53 5.25 -51.28
CA GLU A 266 63.60 4.37 -51.77
C GLU A 266 63.54 4.21 -53.29
N ASP A 267 62.36 3.96 -53.85
CA ASP A 267 62.15 3.83 -55.31
C ASP A 267 62.55 5.11 -56.07
N LYS A 268 62.32 6.29 -55.49
CA LYS A 268 62.76 7.59 -56.07
C LYS A 268 64.27 7.78 -56.00
N SER A 269 64.96 7.17 -55.03
CA SER A 269 66.42 7.26 -54.90
C SER A 269 67.15 6.38 -55.92
N THR A 270 66.62 5.18 -56.21
CA THR A 270 67.17 4.25 -57.20
C THR A 270 67.02 4.79 -58.63
N THR A 271 65.92 5.50 -58.94
CA THR A 271 65.77 6.14 -60.27
C THR A 271 66.75 7.30 -60.49
N LYS A 272 67.11 8.06 -59.44
CA LYS A 272 68.11 9.14 -59.55
C LYS A 272 69.53 8.62 -59.78
N THR A 273 69.86 7.43 -59.30
CA THR A 273 71.18 6.83 -59.49
C THR A 273 71.38 6.28 -60.90
N GLN A 274 70.32 5.79 -61.56
CA GLN A 274 70.41 5.38 -62.96
C GLN A 274 70.49 6.56 -63.94
N ARG A 275 69.90 7.72 -63.63
CA ARG A 275 69.99 8.91 -64.49
C ARG A 275 71.33 9.65 -64.46
N ARG A 276 72.27 9.29 -63.57
CA ARG A 276 73.63 9.87 -63.52
C ARG A 276 74.69 9.02 -64.24
N LYS A 277 74.30 7.88 -64.83
CA LYS A 277 75.21 6.98 -65.58
C LYS A 277 74.91 6.96 -67.09
N SER A 278 74.16 7.94 -67.58
CA SER A 278 73.90 8.19 -69.00
C SER A 278 74.40 9.58 -69.36
#